data_AF-A0A6A4WEJ5-F1
#
_entry.id   AF-A0A6A4WEJ5-F1
#
_cell.length_a   1.000
_cell.length_b   1.000
_cell.length_c   1.000
_cell.angle_alpha   90.00
_cell.angle_beta   90.00
_cell.angle_gamma   90.00
#
_symmetry.space_group_name_H-M   'P 1'
#
loop_
_entity.id
_entity.type
_entity.pdbx_description
1 polymer ?
#
loop_
_entity_poly.entity_id
_entity_poly.type
_entity_poly.pdbx_seq_one_letter_code
_entity_poly.pdbx_strand_id
1 'polypeptide(L)'
;MLQHRIRIFAETLAPTGLKPNAAKCHSLTIKVDGKHKKTVVDNNAKYTIAGQPIPTMGPTDSIKYLGVEISASGVLMSAGKRLHKQLTETDRAPLKPQQRLFILKRHIIPGMTHTLVLGKTNITKLKAMDITIRTMTRKWLHIPKDTPVGFFHAALEDGGLDIPALVDTIPRLVKNRLAKLNDSDHPNIKLVTQSGYLSHRGGVASGAMTADENRRKRAQQLLSSLEPATDNDLPDHPTAPENEPQTKDPEIAWRNRMTRHLAQQAHHLAELGQKWRADLICQALSLLHPDNPEDTSHYTAINNIMAEHAEAIKPKSKQRLES
;
A
#
# COMPACT_ATOMS: atom_id res chain seq x y z
N MET A 1 -41.34 10.15 9.88
CA MET A 1 -40.85 9.42 8.68
C MET A 1 -40.27 8.05 9.00
N LEU A 2 -39.26 7.92 9.88
CA LEU A 2 -38.62 6.61 10.18
C LEU A 2 -39.57 5.59 10.83
N GLN A 3 -40.31 5.96 11.88
CA GLN A 3 -41.27 5.07 12.55
C GLN A 3 -42.32 4.49 11.59
N HIS A 4 -42.80 5.31 10.65
CA HIS A 4 -43.76 4.87 9.64
C HIS A 4 -43.17 3.81 8.70
N ARG A 5 -41.90 3.98 8.27
CA ARG A 5 -41.20 2.97 7.44
C ARG A 5 -40.93 1.68 8.20
N ILE A 6 -40.61 1.78 9.50
CA ILE A 6 -40.43 0.60 10.37
C ILE A 6 -41.74 -0.19 10.47
N ARG A 7 -42.88 0.50 10.65
CA ARG A 7 -44.20 -0.12 10.68
C ARG A 7 -44.51 -0.85 9.38
N ILE A 8 -44.36 -0.18 8.24
CA ILE A 8 -44.58 -0.80 6.92
C ILE A 8 -43.69 -2.02 6.76
N PHE A 9 -42.41 -1.93 7.11
CA PHE A 9 -41.48 -3.05 7.00
C PHE A 9 -41.91 -4.26 7.86
N ALA A 10 -42.37 -4.02 9.08
CA ALA A 10 -42.88 -5.08 9.96
C ALA A 10 -44.15 -5.71 9.39
N GLU A 11 -45.05 -4.90 8.83
CA GLU A 11 -46.29 -5.37 8.18
C GLU A 11 -45.99 -6.19 6.93
N THR A 12 -45.01 -5.81 6.11
CA THR A 12 -44.64 -6.58 4.91
C THR A 12 -43.91 -7.89 5.25
N LEU A 13 -43.23 -7.96 6.40
CA LEU A 13 -42.58 -9.19 6.86
C LEU A 13 -43.59 -10.18 7.46
N ALA A 14 -44.68 -9.70 8.06
CA ALA A 14 -45.64 -10.54 8.79
C ALA A 14 -46.18 -11.75 7.98
N PRO A 15 -46.53 -11.62 6.68
CA PRO A 15 -46.98 -12.76 5.86
C PRO A 15 -45.93 -13.87 5.70
N THR A 16 -44.64 -13.54 5.83
CA THR A 16 -43.54 -14.51 5.72
C THR A 16 -43.29 -15.27 7.03
N GLY A 17 -43.99 -14.93 8.11
CA GLY A 17 -43.77 -15.47 9.46
C GLY A 17 -42.51 -14.92 10.15
N LEU A 18 -41.74 -14.04 9.51
CA LEU A 18 -40.54 -13.43 10.08
C LEU A 18 -40.91 -12.27 11.00
N LYS A 19 -40.27 -12.22 12.18
CA LYS A 19 -40.43 -11.13 13.16
C LYS A 19 -39.09 -10.41 13.38
N PRO A 20 -39.03 -9.08 13.19
CA PRO A 20 -37.83 -8.31 13.48
C PRO A 20 -37.50 -8.31 14.98
N ASN A 21 -36.23 -8.56 15.31
CA ASN A 21 -35.74 -8.58 16.69
C ASN A 21 -35.32 -7.16 17.13
N ALA A 22 -36.17 -6.50 17.92
CA ALA A 22 -35.94 -5.14 18.40
C ALA A 22 -34.62 -4.97 19.17
N ALA A 23 -34.15 -6.00 19.90
CA ALA A 23 -32.91 -5.94 20.68
C ALA A 23 -31.64 -5.94 19.80
N LYS A 24 -31.72 -6.47 18.57
CA LYS A 24 -30.62 -6.41 17.59
C LYS A 24 -30.70 -5.15 16.71
N CYS A 25 -31.85 -4.50 16.68
CA CYS A 25 -32.04 -3.23 15.98
C CYS A 25 -31.41 -2.08 16.76
N HIS A 26 -31.00 -1.04 16.04
CA HIS A 26 -30.49 0.18 16.64
C HIS A 26 -31.00 1.36 15.81
N SER A 27 -31.32 2.47 16.47
CA SER A 27 -31.75 3.70 15.81
C SER A 27 -30.74 4.81 15.99
N LEU A 28 -30.47 5.53 14.90
CA LEU A 28 -29.64 6.72 14.87
C LEU A 28 -30.45 7.88 14.28
N THR A 29 -30.66 8.92 15.07
CA THR A 29 -31.33 10.15 14.62
C THR A 29 -30.34 11.30 14.68
N ILE A 30 -30.05 11.88 13.53
CA ILE A 30 -29.16 13.03 13.40
C ILE A 30 -30.03 14.26 13.17
N LYS A 31 -29.92 15.25 14.07
CA LYS A 31 -30.54 16.57 13.92
C LYS A 31 -29.47 17.61 13.59
N VAL A 32 -29.82 18.56 12.72
CA VAL A 32 -28.96 19.71 12.43
C VAL A 32 -29.24 20.79 13.47
N ASP A 33 -28.20 21.17 14.21
CA ASP A 33 -28.20 22.35 15.05
C ASP A 33 -27.73 23.55 14.22
N GLY A 34 -28.70 24.26 13.64
CA GLY A 34 -28.46 25.40 12.77
C GLY A 34 -27.75 26.57 13.48
N LYS A 35 -27.92 26.70 14.80
CA LYS A 35 -27.30 27.77 15.58
C LYS A 35 -25.79 27.57 15.71
N HIS A 36 -25.39 26.33 15.97
CA HIS A 36 -23.98 25.98 16.14
C HIS A 36 -23.33 25.41 14.88
N LYS A 37 -24.05 25.36 13.75
CA LYS A 37 -23.60 24.76 12.47
C LYS A 37 -23.05 23.35 12.65
N LYS A 38 -23.67 22.55 13.53
CA LYS A 38 -23.23 21.20 13.90
C LYS A 38 -24.37 20.21 13.70
N THR A 39 -24.03 18.94 13.54
CA THR A 39 -24.99 17.83 13.60
C THR A 39 -24.90 17.17 14.97
N VAL A 40 -26.04 16.99 15.63
CA VAL A 40 -26.15 16.39 16.96
C VAL A 40 -26.96 15.11 16.87
N VAL A 41 -26.54 14.09 17.62
CA VAL A 41 -27.31 12.86 17.76
C VAL A 41 -28.43 13.09 18.76
N ASP A 42 -29.66 12.86 18.33
CA ASP A 42 -30.82 12.98 19.19
C ASP A 42 -31.13 11.64 19.88
N ASN A 43 -30.75 11.56 21.15
CA ASN A 43 -31.03 10.39 22.00
C ASN A 43 -32.48 10.34 22.50
N ASN A 44 -33.27 11.41 22.32
CA ASN A 44 -34.67 11.44 22.77
C ASN A 44 -35.63 10.84 21.72
N ALA A 45 -35.18 10.66 20.49
CA ALA A 45 -35.96 10.04 19.44
C ALA A 45 -36.07 8.52 19.67
N LYS A 46 -37.15 8.10 20.32
CA LYS A 46 -37.45 6.68 20.57
C LYS A 46 -38.28 6.09 19.44
N TYR A 47 -37.87 4.91 18.97
CA TYR A 47 -38.60 4.15 17.95
C TYR A 47 -39.02 2.81 18.53
N THR A 48 -40.13 2.27 18.01
CA THR A 48 -40.67 0.99 18.45
C THR A 48 -40.93 0.06 17.28
N ILE A 49 -40.65 -1.23 17.47
CA ILE A 49 -40.99 -2.32 16.55
C ILE A 49 -42.02 -3.20 17.25
N ALA A 50 -43.25 -3.26 16.72
CA ALA A 50 -44.33 -4.07 17.29
C ALA A 50 -44.51 -3.88 18.82
N GLY A 51 -44.40 -2.63 19.29
CA GLY A 51 -44.50 -2.26 20.71
C GLY A 51 -43.20 -2.38 21.52
N GLN A 52 -42.15 -3.03 21.00
CA GLN A 52 -40.86 -3.14 21.68
C GLN A 52 -39.96 -1.94 21.36
N PRO A 53 -39.32 -1.30 22.37
CA PRO A 53 -38.42 -0.17 22.14
C PRO A 53 -37.11 -0.60 21.47
N ILE A 54 -36.65 0.18 20.50
CA ILE A 54 -35.34 -0.02 19.85
C ILE A 54 -34.27 0.75 20.65
N PRO A 55 -33.12 0.13 20.95
CA PRO A 55 -31.95 0.83 21.48
C PRO A 55 -31.52 2.02 20.61
N THR A 56 -31.46 3.21 21.21
CA THR A 56 -30.95 4.42 20.56
C THR A 56 -29.43 4.47 20.67
N MET A 57 -28.74 4.67 19.55
CA MET A 57 -27.28 4.80 19.52
C MET A 57 -26.88 6.23 19.87
N GLY A 58 -25.99 6.39 20.86
CA GLY A 58 -25.40 7.67 21.22
C GLY A 58 -24.30 8.14 20.26
N PRO A 59 -23.71 9.33 20.51
CA PRO A 59 -22.65 9.89 19.66
C PRO A 59 -21.36 9.04 19.60
N THR A 60 -21.01 8.40 20.72
CA THR A 60 -19.78 7.61 20.88
C THR A 60 -20.00 6.13 20.61
N ASP A 61 -21.25 5.71 20.58
CA ASP A 61 -21.61 4.32 20.37
C ASP A 61 -21.31 3.89 18.94
N SER A 62 -21.06 2.59 18.77
CA SER A 62 -20.79 2.00 17.46
C SER A 62 -21.49 0.66 17.33
N ILE A 63 -21.94 0.36 16.12
CA ILE A 63 -22.62 -0.88 15.77
C ILE A 63 -21.81 -1.58 14.69
N LYS A 64 -21.69 -2.91 14.82
CA LYS A 64 -21.01 -3.73 13.82
C LYS A 64 -21.99 -4.17 12.74
N TYR A 65 -21.73 -3.78 11.50
CA TYR A 65 -22.47 -4.21 10.32
C TYR A 65 -21.53 -4.88 9.32
N LEU A 66 -21.78 -6.14 8.97
CA LEU A 66 -20.96 -6.94 8.05
C LEU A 66 -19.45 -6.87 8.35
N GLY A 67 -19.06 -6.87 9.63
CA GLY A 67 -17.64 -6.82 10.01
C GLY A 67 -17.00 -5.44 10.02
N VAL A 68 -17.79 -4.37 9.85
CA VAL A 68 -17.36 -2.97 9.90
C VAL A 68 -18.09 -2.26 11.03
N GLU A 69 -17.39 -1.47 11.83
CA GLU A 69 -17.99 -0.66 12.89
C GLU A 69 -18.47 0.68 12.32
N ILE A 70 -19.73 1.02 12.61
CA ILE A 70 -20.39 2.24 12.18
C ILE A 70 -20.81 2.99 13.44
N SER A 71 -20.38 4.24 13.57
CA SER A 71 -20.80 5.18 14.61
C SER A 71 -21.66 6.28 14.02
N ALA A 72 -22.19 7.16 14.87
CA ALA A 72 -22.94 8.34 14.43
C ALA A 72 -22.13 9.27 13.50
N SER A 73 -20.80 9.29 13.65
CA SER A 73 -19.88 10.07 12.82
C SER A 73 -19.45 9.36 11.53
N GLY A 74 -19.93 8.13 11.30
CA GLY A 74 -19.69 7.34 10.11
C GLY A 74 -18.91 6.06 10.38
N VAL A 75 -18.12 5.60 9.41
CA VAL A 75 -17.43 4.32 9.51
C VAL A 75 -16.14 4.44 10.35
N LEU A 76 -16.05 3.68 11.44
CA LEU A 76 -14.91 3.68 12.34
C LEU A 76 -13.83 2.68 11.89
N MET A 77 -12.57 3.02 12.16
CA MET A 77 -11.43 2.17 11.87
C MET A 77 -10.97 1.41 13.11
N SER A 78 -11.47 0.20 13.32
CA SER A 78 -11.06 -0.69 14.43
C SER A 78 -9.96 -1.70 14.07
N ALA A 79 -9.57 -1.77 12.79
CA ALA A 79 -8.63 -2.75 12.27
C ALA A 79 -7.24 -2.70 12.95
N GLY A 80 -6.77 -1.52 13.38
CA GLY A 80 -5.45 -1.39 14.03
C GLY A 80 -5.36 -2.09 15.39
N LYS A 81 -6.40 -1.96 16.24
CA LYS A 81 -6.46 -2.66 17.54
C LYS A 81 -6.53 -4.18 17.34
N ARG A 82 -7.35 -4.61 16.37
CA ARG A 82 -7.47 -6.02 16.00
C ARG A 82 -6.14 -6.59 15.50
N LEU A 83 -5.42 -5.87 14.63
CA LEU A 83 -4.10 -6.26 14.14
C LEU A 83 -3.13 -6.46 15.31
N HIS A 84 -3.02 -5.49 16.22
CA HIS A 84 -2.11 -5.59 17.35
C HIS A 84 -2.44 -6.79 18.25
N LYS A 85 -3.72 -7.03 18.53
CA LYS A 85 -4.18 -8.22 19.27
C LYS A 85 -3.78 -9.52 18.57
N GLN A 86 -4.07 -9.67 17.27
CA GLN A 86 -3.73 -10.89 16.54
C GLN A 86 -2.22 -11.13 16.43
N LEU A 87 -1.43 -10.06 16.25
CA LEU A 87 0.03 -10.16 16.23
C LEU A 87 0.60 -10.57 17.58
N THR A 88 0.09 -10.01 18.69
CA THR A 88 0.54 -10.39 20.04
C THR A 88 0.13 -11.81 20.43
N GLU A 89 -1.05 -12.27 20.01
CA GLU A 89 -1.47 -13.67 20.16
C GLU A 89 -0.56 -14.62 19.38
N THR A 90 -0.22 -14.26 18.13
CA THR A 90 0.68 -15.05 17.26
C THR A 90 2.11 -15.09 17.81
N ASP A 91 2.57 -13.98 18.40
CA ASP A 91 3.90 -13.88 19.02
C ASP A 91 4.04 -14.72 20.29
N ARG A 92 2.96 -14.80 21.09
CA ARG A 92 2.92 -15.61 22.32
C ARG A 92 2.78 -17.10 22.06
N ALA A 93 2.18 -17.49 20.93
CA ALA A 93 1.99 -18.89 20.61
C ALA A 93 3.33 -19.60 20.34
N PRO A 94 3.51 -20.86 20.80
CA PRO A 94 4.72 -21.66 20.57
C PRO A 94 4.76 -22.17 19.12
N LEU A 95 5.01 -21.26 18.18
CA LEU A 95 5.01 -21.51 16.74
C LEU A 95 6.39 -21.25 16.14
N LYS A 96 6.74 -22.01 15.10
CA LYS A 96 7.96 -21.77 14.32
C LYS A 96 7.86 -20.42 13.57
N PRO A 97 8.95 -19.67 13.37
CA PRO A 97 8.93 -18.39 12.65
C PRO A 97 8.26 -18.46 11.27
N GLN A 98 8.51 -19.55 10.53
CA GLN A 98 7.89 -19.82 9.23
C GLN A 98 6.35 -19.92 9.32
N GLN A 99 5.84 -20.59 10.36
CA GLN A 99 4.40 -20.72 10.61
C GLN A 99 3.77 -19.36 10.99
N ARG A 100 4.48 -18.54 11.76
CA ARG A 100 4.02 -17.17 12.11
C ARG A 100 3.91 -16.30 10.86
N LEU A 101 4.90 -16.37 9.96
CA LEU A 101 4.88 -15.65 8.69
C LEU A 101 3.73 -16.14 7.78
N PHE A 102 3.51 -17.45 7.72
CA PHE A 102 2.39 -18.03 6.98
C PHE A 102 1.03 -17.52 7.51
N ILE A 103 0.83 -17.52 8.82
CA ILE A 103 -0.40 -17.02 9.46
C ILE A 103 -0.61 -15.53 9.17
N LEU A 104 0.46 -14.74 9.25
CA LEU A 104 0.43 -13.32 8.94
C LEU A 104 -0.07 -13.08 7.50
N LYS A 105 0.55 -13.73 6.52
CA LYS A 105 0.25 -13.55 5.10
C LYS A 105 -1.10 -14.11 4.70
N ARG A 106 -1.47 -15.30 5.18
CA ARG A 106 -2.65 -16.02 4.71
C ARG A 106 -3.92 -15.73 5.50
N HIS A 107 -3.82 -15.36 6.78
CA HIS A 107 -4.98 -15.19 7.65
C HIS A 107 -5.12 -13.77 8.21
N ILE A 108 -4.06 -13.21 8.79
CA ILE A 108 -4.14 -11.91 9.48
C ILE A 108 -4.38 -10.78 8.49
N ILE A 109 -3.52 -10.63 7.48
CA ILE A 109 -3.64 -9.54 6.50
C ILE A 109 -4.93 -9.67 5.68
N PRO A 110 -5.25 -10.81 5.03
CA PRO A 110 -6.49 -10.94 4.26
C PRO A 110 -7.75 -10.76 5.12
N GLY A 111 -7.71 -11.24 6.38
CA GLY A 111 -8.82 -11.13 7.32
C GLY A 111 -9.15 -9.69 7.77
N MET A 112 -8.25 -8.73 7.57
CA MET A 112 -8.51 -7.31 7.80
C MET A 112 -8.72 -6.51 6.51
N THR A 113 -8.28 -7.01 5.36
CA THR A 113 -8.45 -6.34 4.06
C THR A 113 -9.90 -5.93 3.81
N HIS A 114 -10.86 -6.81 4.13
CA HIS A 114 -12.29 -6.50 3.99
C HIS A 114 -12.71 -5.26 4.80
N THR A 115 -12.39 -5.23 6.10
CA THR A 115 -12.71 -4.12 6.99
C THR A 115 -11.97 -2.83 6.59
N LEU A 116 -10.73 -2.94 6.14
CA LEU A 116 -9.94 -1.80 5.67
C LEU A 116 -10.52 -1.21 4.38
N VAL A 117 -10.89 -2.05 3.42
CA VAL A 117 -11.43 -1.59 2.13
C VAL A 117 -12.81 -0.94 2.31
N LEU A 118 -13.70 -1.52 3.13
CA LEU A 118 -15.03 -0.94 3.43
C LEU A 118 -14.98 0.22 4.43
N GLY A 119 -13.95 0.25 5.27
CA GLY A 119 -13.73 1.26 6.29
C GLY A 119 -13.37 2.65 5.75
N LYS A 120 -13.28 3.62 6.66
CA LYS A 120 -12.65 4.93 6.38
C LYS A 120 -11.17 4.84 6.74
N THR A 121 -10.32 4.53 5.76
CA THR A 121 -8.86 4.39 5.94
C THR A 121 -8.14 5.72 5.77
N ASN A 122 -7.22 5.98 6.70
CA ASN A 122 -6.26 7.07 6.58
C ASN A 122 -4.87 6.45 6.31
N ILE A 123 -4.13 7.00 5.35
CA ILE A 123 -2.77 6.58 5.00
C ILE A 123 -1.86 6.53 6.23
N THR A 124 -1.96 7.50 7.15
CA THR A 124 -1.15 7.53 8.37
C THR A 124 -1.41 6.30 9.26
N LYS A 125 -2.66 5.85 9.35
CA LYS A 125 -3.02 4.64 10.10
C LYS A 125 -2.52 3.37 9.40
N LEU A 126 -2.61 3.32 8.07
CA LEU A 126 -2.07 2.20 7.29
C LEU A 126 -0.55 2.11 7.45
N LYS A 127 0.17 3.24 7.40
CA LYS A 127 1.62 3.30 7.67
C LYS A 127 1.96 2.76 9.06
N ALA A 128 1.21 3.15 10.09
CA ALA A 128 1.42 2.66 11.45
C ALA A 128 1.19 1.13 11.56
N MET A 129 0.21 0.60 10.84
CA MET A 129 -0.05 -0.84 10.76
C MET A 129 1.11 -1.57 10.06
N ASP A 130 1.58 -1.06 8.92
CA ASP A 130 2.73 -1.63 8.19
C ASP A 130 4.01 -1.62 9.03
N ILE A 131 4.25 -0.53 9.78
CA ILE A 131 5.36 -0.47 10.75
C ILE A 131 5.22 -1.58 11.80
N THR A 132 4.03 -1.74 12.39
CA THR A 132 3.78 -2.75 13.42
C THR A 132 4.01 -4.17 12.88
N ILE A 133 3.53 -4.46 11.67
CA ILE A 133 3.74 -5.75 10.99
C ILE A 133 5.24 -6.00 10.80
N ARG A 134 5.98 -5.06 10.21
CA ARG A 134 7.42 -5.22 9.98
C ARG A 134 8.20 -5.38 11.28
N THR A 135 7.84 -4.68 12.35
CA THR A 135 8.49 -4.83 13.66
C THR A 135 8.30 -6.24 14.21
N MET A 136 7.09 -6.82 14.11
CA MET A 136 6.84 -8.20 14.53
C MET A 136 7.55 -9.21 13.64
N THR A 137 7.53 -9.01 12.32
CA THR A 137 8.24 -9.88 11.37
C THR A 137 9.75 -9.87 11.64
N ARG A 138 10.35 -8.70 11.91
CA ARG A 138 11.76 -8.61 12.31
C ARG A 138 12.06 -9.41 13.58
N LYS A 139 11.17 -9.31 14.58
CA LYS A 139 11.29 -10.07 15.83
C LYS A 139 11.24 -11.57 15.59
N TRP A 140 10.32 -12.07 14.77
CA TRP A 140 10.13 -13.51 14.54
C TRP A 140 11.26 -14.14 13.73
N LEU A 141 11.79 -13.42 12.74
CA LEU A 141 12.82 -13.92 11.83
C LEU A 141 14.24 -13.49 12.23
N HIS A 142 14.40 -12.77 13.35
CA HIS A 142 15.68 -12.19 13.80
C HIS A 142 16.36 -11.32 12.73
N ILE A 143 15.57 -10.56 11.96
CA ILE A 143 16.07 -9.71 10.89
C ILE A 143 16.70 -8.44 11.49
N PRO A 144 17.90 -8.02 11.02
CA PRO A 144 18.54 -6.77 11.44
C PRO A 144 17.66 -5.53 11.20
N LYS A 145 17.95 -4.45 11.94
CA LYS A 145 17.24 -3.18 11.77
C LYS A 145 17.56 -2.51 10.43
N ASP A 146 18.76 -2.78 9.90
CA ASP A 146 19.29 -2.18 8.67
C ASP A 146 18.70 -2.79 7.39
N THR A 147 17.86 -3.83 7.51
CA THR A 147 17.22 -4.45 6.36
C THR A 147 16.27 -3.46 5.66
N PRO A 148 16.43 -3.27 4.35
CA PRO A 148 15.64 -2.31 3.58
C PRO A 148 14.16 -2.68 3.62
N VAL A 149 13.30 -1.66 3.58
CA VAL A 149 11.84 -1.85 3.56
C VAL A 149 11.40 -2.68 2.35
N GLY A 150 12.08 -2.52 1.20
CA GLY A 150 11.80 -3.27 -0.03
C GLY A 150 11.83 -4.78 0.16
N PHE A 151 12.75 -5.30 0.99
CA PHE A 151 12.89 -6.73 1.27
C PHE A 151 11.59 -7.38 1.81
N PHE A 152 10.83 -6.64 2.63
CA PHE A 152 9.59 -7.17 3.20
C PHE A 152 8.49 -7.30 2.14
N HIS A 153 8.49 -6.45 1.12
CA HIS A 153 7.42 -6.31 0.14
C HIS A 153 7.75 -6.93 -1.23
N ALA A 154 9.03 -7.19 -1.50
CA ALA A 154 9.49 -7.87 -2.72
C ALA A 154 8.90 -9.29 -2.82
N ALA A 155 8.75 -9.78 -4.05
CA ALA A 155 8.21 -11.11 -4.32
C ALA A 155 9.12 -12.20 -3.75
N LEU A 156 8.56 -13.38 -3.51
CA LEU A 156 9.33 -14.53 -3.01
C LEU A 156 10.37 -14.99 -4.05
N GLU A 157 10.05 -14.84 -5.34
CA GLU A 157 10.92 -15.15 -6.48
C GLU A 157 12.18 -14.27 -6.49
N ASP A 158 12.06 -13.01 -6.07
CA ASP A 158 13.16 -12.05 -5.94
C ASP A 158 13.92 -12.19 -4.60
N GLY A 159 13.61 -13.22 -3.80
CA GLY A 159 14.20 -13.43 -2.47
C GLY A 159 13.60 -12.57 -1.35
N GLY A 160 12.43 -11.95 -1.58
CA GLY A 160 11.69 -11.16 -0.58
C GLY A 160 10.74 -11.98 0.31
N LEU A 161 10.08 -11.30 1.25
CA LEU A 161 9.08 -11.93 2.14
C LEU A 161 7.65 -11.91 1.58
N ASP A 162 7.41 -11.17 0.50
CA ASP A 162 6.10 -11.04 -0.16
C ASP A 162 4.98 -10.68 0.84
N ILE A 163 5.25 -9.71 1.71
CA ILE A 163 4.25 -9.15 2.62
C ILE A 163 3.64 -7.92 1.92
N PRO A 164 2.34 -7.91 1.62
CA PRO A 164 1.73 -6.78 0.92
C PRO A 164 1.77 -5.52 1.79
N ALA A 165 2.26 -4.41 1.24
CA ALA A 165 2.18 -3.10 1.88
C ALA A 165 0.70 -2.66 1.93
N LEU A 166 0.16 -2.42 3.13
CA LEU A 166 -1.23 -1.99 3.29
C LEU A 166 -1.46 -0.60 2.72
N VAL A 167 -0.43 0.27 2.81
CA VAL A 167 -0.47 1.63 2.26
C VAL A 167 -0.75 1.64 0.76
N ASP A 168 -0.25 0.66 0.00
CA ASP A 168 -0.43 0.62 -1.45
C ASP A 168 -1.59 -0.29 -1.85
N THR A 169 -1.72 -1.42 -1.17
CA THR A 169 -2.70 -2.45 -1.52
C THR A 169 -4.13 -2.01 -1.19
N ILE A 170 -4.36 -1.40 -0.03
CA ILE A 170 -5.71 -1.04 0.39
C ILE A 170 -6.31 0.06 -0.51
N PRO A 171 -5.62 1.19 -0.80
CA PRO A 171 -6.19 2.21 -1.68
C PRO A 171 -6.45 1.69 -3.09
N ARG A 172 -5.56 0.83 -3.62
CA ARG A 172 -5.78 0.14 -4.91
C ARG A 172 -7.06 -0.70 -4.89
N LEU A 173 -7.28 -1.51 -3.85
CA LEU A 173 -8.49 -2.31 -3.72
C LEU A 173 -9.76 -1.46 -3.55
N VAL A 174 -9.67 -0.33 -2.83
CA VAL A 174 -10.77 0.64 -2.73
C VAL A 174 -11.10 1.22 -4.10
N LYS A 175 -10.09 1.66 -4.87
CA LYS A 175 -10.28 2.18 -6.23
C LYS A 175 -10.95 1.14 -7.14
N ASN A 176 -10.42 -0.08 -7.16
CA ASN A 176 -10.96 -1.17 -7.99
C ASN A 176 -12.42 -1.49 -7.62
N ARG A 177 -12.75 -1.50 -6.32
CA ARG A 177 -14.13 -1.69 -5.88
C ARG A 177 -15.05 -0.56 -6.32
N LEU A 178 -14.60 0.70 -6.17
CA LEU A 178 -15.42 1.85 -6.56
C LEU A 178 -15.60 1.93 -8.08
N ALA A 179 -14.58 1.56 -8.86
CA ALA A 179 -14.68 1.48 -10.32
C ALA A 179 -15.78 0.51 -10.75
N LYS A 180 -15.91 -0.65 -10.10
CA LYS A 180 -16.97 -1.63 -10.36
C LYS A 180 -18.40 -1.12 -10.10
N LEU A 181 -18.58 -0.03 -9.35
CA LEU A 181 -19.90 0.57 -9.17
C LEU A 181 -20.39 1.26 -10.45
N ASN A 182 -19.47 1.72 -11.30
CA ASN A 182 -19.81 2.32 -12.59
C ASN A 182 -20.48 1.32 -13.54
N ASP A 183 -20.13 0.03 -13.40
CA ASP A 183 -20.66 -1.05 -14.23
C ASP A 183 -22.06 -1.50 -13.80
N SER A 184 -22.58 -0.98 -12.68
CA SER A 184 -23.87 -1.44 -12.14
C SER A 184 -25.07 -0.75 -12.80
N ASP A 185 -26.10 -1.52 -13.11
CA ASP A 185 -27.30 -1.02 -13.80
C ASP A 185 -28.35 -0.38 -12.89
N HIS A 186 -28.21 -0.53 -11.58
CA HIS A 186 -29.22 -0.06 -10.64
C HIS A 186 -29.31 1.49 -10.64
N PRO A 187 -30.51 2.08 -10.79
CA PRO A 187 -30.68 3.53 -10.96
C PRO A 187 -30.09 4.34 -9.79
N ASN A 188 -30.32 3.90 -8.55
CA ASN A 188 -29.75 4.55 -7.37
C ASN A 188 -28.22 4.56 -7.35
N ILE A 189 -27.54 3.54 -7.91
CA ILE A 189 -26.08 3.48 -7.91
C ILE A 189 -25.52 4.41 -8.98
N LYS A 190 -26.18 4.52 -10.14
CA LYS A 190 -25.85 5.51 -11.18
C LYS A 190 -25.95 6.95 -10.65
N LEU A 191 -27.01 7.27 -9.90
CA LEU A 191 -27.15 8.57 -9.23
C LEU A 191 -26.03 8.86 -8.21
N VAL A 192 -25.67 7.87 -7.39
CA VAL A 192 -24.57 8.03 -6.41
C VAL A 192 -23.24 8.24 -7.11
N THR A 193 -23.01 7.57 -8.25
CA THR A 193 -21.79 7.72 -9.04
C THR A 193 -21.67 9.14 -9.60
N GLN A 194 -22.78 9.73 -10.04
CA GLN A 194 -22.83 11.11 -10.54
C GLN A 194 -22.69 12.17 -9.43
N SER A 195 -23.05 11.84 -8.18
CA SER A 195 -23.11 12.79 -7.04
C SER A 195 -21.75 13.30 -6.52
N GLY A 196 -20.62 12.93 -7.13
CA GLY A 196 -19.28 13.32 -6.67
C GLY A 196 -18.83 12.71 -5.33
N TYR A 197 -19.71 11.98 -4.64
CA TYR A 197 -19.42 11.27 -3.39
C TYR A 197 -18.27 10.27 -3.55
N LEU A 198 -18.24 9.54 -4.66
CA LEU A 198 -17.21 8.56 -4.97
C LEU A 198 -15.83 9.22 -5.20
N SER A 199 -15.80 10.38 -5.86
CA SER A 199 -14.57 11.14 -6.12
C SER A 199 -13.92 11.62 -4.82
N HIS A 200 -14.71 12.09 -3.85
CA HIS A 200 -14.21 12.51 -2.53
C HIS A 200 -13.68 11.32 -1.71
N ARG A 201 -14.35 10.16 -1.79
CA ARG A 201 -13.92 8.94 -1.10
C ARG A 201 -12.68 8.31 -1.76
N GLY A 202 -12.58 8.42 -3.09
CA GLY A 202 -11.43 8.00 -3.89
C GLY A 202 -10.23 8.93 -3.79
N GLY A 203 -10.40 10.19 -3.36
CA GLY A 203 -9.34 11.20 -3.25
C GLY A 203 -8.12 10.78 -2.41
N VAL A 204 -8.34 9.97 -1.38
CA VAL A 204 -7.25 9.42 -0.55
C VAL A 204 -6.46 8.33 -1.30
N ALA A 205 -7.11 7.60 -2.20
CA ALA A 205 -6.47 6.62 -3.08
C ALA A 205 -5.83 7.29 -4.31
N SER A 206 -6.44 8.35 -4.84
CA SER A 206 -5.88 9.08 -5.97
C SER A 206 -4.62 9.82 -5.60
N GLY A 207 -4.48 10.45 -4.43
CA GLY A 207 -3.26 11.17 -4.05
C GLY A 207 -2.01 10.29 -3.84
N ALA A 208 -2.19 9.07 -3.30
CA ALA A 208 -1.10 8.11 -3.15
C ALA A 208 -0.75 7.42 -4.48
N MET A 209 -1.77 7.07 -5.28
CA MET A 209 -1.57 6.50 -6.61
C MET A 209 -1.02 7.52 -7.59
N THR A 210 -1.47 8.79 -7.61
CA THR A 210 -0.87 9.81 -8.49
C THR A 210 0.58 10.04 -8.14
N ALA A 211 1.00 9.98 -6.88
CA ALA A 211 2.42 10.06 -6.55
C ALA A 211 3.21 8.87 -7.14
N ASP A 212 2.68 7.65 -7.06
CA ASP A 212 3.37 6.45 -7.54
C ASP A 212 3.29 6.26 -9.07
N GLU A 213 2.16 6.63 -9.65
CA GLU A 213 1.85 6.65 -11.08
C GLU A 213 2.59 7.81 -11.75
N ASN A 214 2.73 8.97 -11.11
CA ASN A 214 3.62 10.05 -11.55
C ASN A 214 5.08 9.65 -11.40
N ARG A 215 5.47 8.89 -10.37
CA ARG A 215 6.83 8.33 -10.25
C ARG A 215 7.12 7.32 -11.37
N ARG A 216 6.18 6.43 -11.68
CA ARG A 216 6.28 5.48 -12.81
C ARG A 216 6.30 6.19 -14.16
N LYS A 217 5.41 7.15 -14.39
CA LYS A 217 5.39 7.95 -15.63
C LYS A 217 6.65 8.78 -15.78
N ARG A 218 7.18 9.36 -14.70
CA ARG A 218 8.47 10.05 -14.71
C ARG A 218 9.63 9.08 -14.99
N ALA A 219 9.63 7.90 -14.39
CA ALA A 219 10.63 6.87 -14.67
C ALA A 219 10.56 6.40 -16.13
N GLN A 220 9.36 6.20 -16.68
CA GLN A 220 9.14 5.87 -18.09
C GLN A 220 9.51 7.01 -19.02
N GLN A 221 9.22 8.27 -18.65
CA GLN A 221 9.63 9.45 -19.41
C GLN A 221 11.14 9.58 -19.46
N LEU A 222 11.82 9.38 -18.32
CA LEU A 222 13.29 9.35 -18.25
C LEU A 222 13.86 8.22 -19.11
N LEU A 223 13.23 7.04 -19.10
CA LEU A 223 13.63 5.90 -19.93
C LEU A 223 13.42 6.19 -21.43
N SER A 224 12.36 6.91 -21.79
CA SER A 224 12.06 7.29 -23.17
C SER A 224 12.85 8.51 -23.68
N SER A 225 13.39 9.33 -22.77
CA SER A 225 14.20 10.51 -23.11
C SER A 225 15.68 10.18 -23.26
N LEU A 226 16.09 8.95 -22.99
CA LEU A 226 17.42 8.44 -23.30
C LEU A 226 17.47 8.14 -24.80
N GLU A 227 18.24 8.92 -25.56
CA GLU A 227 18.51 8.63 -26.97
C GLU A 227 19.32 7.31 -27.09
N PRO A 228 19.05 6.48 -28.11
CA PRO A 228 19.87 5.30 -28.36
C PRO A 228 21.30 5.74 -28.69
N ALA A 229 22.27 5.31 -27.89
CA ALA A 229 23.67 5.67 -28.06
C ALA A 229 24.15 5.28 -29.47
N THR A 230 24.74 6.23 -30.19
CA THR A 230 25.48 5.96 -31.43
C THR A 230 26.87 5.44 -31.06
N ASP A 231 27.37 4.45 -31.82
CA ASP A 231 28.59 3.65 -31.57
C ASP A 231 29.90 4.42 -31.26
N ASN A 232 29.92 5.74 -31.39
CA ASN A 232 31.16 6.54 -31.39
C ASN A 232 31.56 7.15 -30.03
N ASP A 233 30.74 7.02 -28.99
CA ASP A 233 31.03 7.56 -27.65
C ASP A 233 31.30 6.46 -26.59
N LEU A 234 31.81 5.29 -26.98
CA LEU A 234 32.28 4.28 -26.01
C LEU A 234 33.63 4.70 -25.39
N PRO A 235 33.78 4.75 -24.05
CA PRO A 235 35.10 4.78 -23.43
C PRO A 235 35.79 3.43 -23.66
N ASP A 236 37.09 3.47 -23.99
CA ASP A 236 37.93 2.28 -24.17
C ASP A 236 37.75 1.28 -23.00
N HIS A 237 37.47 0.03 -23.36
CA HIS A 237 37.35 -1.08 -22.42
C HIS A 237 38.60 -1.18 -21.51
N PRO A 238 38.45 -1.32 -20.18
CA PRO A 238 39.58 -1.68 -19.34
C PRO A 238 39.97 -3.13 -19.65
N THR A 239 41.15 -3.32 -20.26
CA THR A 239 41.73 -4.63 -20.55
C THR A 239 41.84 -5.45 -19.27
N ALA A 240 41.33 -6.67 -19.28
CA ALA A 240 41.37 -7.57 -18.12
C ALA A 240 42.83 -7.90 -17.75
N PRO A 241 43.19 -7.92 -16.45
CA PRO A 241 44.53 -8.32 -16.02
C PRO A 241 44.78 -9.80 -16.36
N GLU A 242 45.95 -10.11 -16.93
CA GLU A 242 46.33 -11.41 -17.52
C GLU A 242 46.34 -12.62 -16.56
N ASN A 243 46.02 -12.44 -15.27
CA ASN A 243 46.12 -13.48 -14.26
C ASN A 243 44.79 -13.69 -13.52
N GLU A 244 43.79 -14.21 -14.21
CA GLU A 244 42.51 -14.62 -13.61
C GLU A 244 42.32 -16.14 -13.69
N PRO A 245 41.95 -16.83 -12.59
CA PRO A 245 41.57 -18.23 -12.67
C PRO A 245 40.27 -18.36 -13.46
N GLN A 246 40.36 -19.01 -14.62
CA GLN A 246 39.23 -19.27 -15.52
C GLN A 246 38.15 -20.06 -14.79
N THR A 247 37.07 -19.38 -14.42
CA THR A 247 35.87 -20.04 -13.89
C THR A 247 35.12 -20.63 -15.09
N LYS A 248 34.86 -21.94 -15.08
CA LYS A 248 34.38 -22.68 -16.27
C LYS A 248 32.94 -22.33 -16.70
N ASP A 249 32.14 -21.73 -15.82
CA ASP A 249 30.77 -21.32 -16.12
C ASP A 249 30.70 -19.86 -16.59
N PRO A 250 30.27 -19.60 -17.85
CA PRO A 250 30.22 -18.25 -18.41
C PRO A 250 29.24 -17.34 -17.66
N GLU A 251 28.18 -17.91 -17.10
CA GLU A 251 27.16 -17.20 -16.32
C GLU A 251 27.69 -16.66 -14.98
N ILE A 252 28.61 -17.40 -14.35
CA ILE A 252 29.23 -17.01 -13.08
C ILE A 252 30.36 -16.01 -13.35
N ALA A 253 31.10 -16.19 -14.45
CA ALA A 253 32.20 -15.33 -14.84
C ALA A 253 31.76 -13.89 -15.17
N TRP A 254 30.63 -13.69 -15.88
CA TRP A 254 30.14 -12.33 -16.15
C TRP A 254 29.58 -11.66 -14.88
N ARG A 255 28.85 -12.41 -14.04
CA ARG A 255 28.37 -11.92 -12.73
C ARG A 255 29.52 -11.44 -11.85
N ASN A 256 30.59 -12.21 -11.74
CA ASN A 256 31.77 -11.85 -10.94
C ASN A 256 32.51 -10.62 -11.50
N ARG A 257 32.50 -10.41 -12.82
CA ARG A 257 33.05 -9.20 -13.46
C ARG A 257 32.17 -7.97 -13.19
N MET A 258 30.85 -8.10 -13.33
CA MET A 258 29.89 -7.03 -13.06
C MET A 258 29.91 -6.61 -11.59
N THR A 259 29.95 -7.57 -10.66
CA THR A 259 29.99 -7.29 -9.22
C THR A 259 31.25 -6.52 -8.82
N ARG A 260 32.39 -6.82 -9.47
CA ARG A 260 33.65 -6.09 -9.26
C ARG A 260 33.64 -4.70 -9.87
N HIS A 261 33.06 -4.52 -11.05
CA HIS A 261 32.92 -3.19 -11.66
C HIS A 261 32.05 -2.25 -10.82
N LEU A 262 30.91 -2.76 -10.33
CA LEU A 262 30.04 -2.03 -9.42
C LEU A 262 30.73 -1.73 -8.08
N ALA A 263 31.56 -2.65 -7.57
CA ALA A 263 32.35 -2.43 -6.35
C ALA A 263 33.45 -1.38 -6.53
N GLN A 264 34.14 -1.34 -7.68
CA GLN A 264 35.14 -0.32 -8.00
C GLN A 264 34.52 1.07 -8.12
N GLN A 265 33.38 1.19 -8.81
CA GLN A 265 32.67 2.47 -8.88
C GLN A 265 32.10 2.89 -7.52
N ALA A 266 31.65 1.95 -6.69
CA ALA A 266 31.26 2.23 -5.31
C ALA A 266 32.40 2.80 -4.48
N HIS A 267 33.62 2.29 -4.65
CA HIS A 267 34.79 2.80 -3.97
C HIS A 267 35.14 4.23 -4.41
N HIS A 268 35.16 4.50 -5.72
CA HIS A 268 35.45 5.83 -6.28
C HIS A 268 34.41 6.88 -5.85
N LEU A 269 33.13 6.53 -5.83
CA LEU A 269 32.05 7.44 -5.41
C LEU A 269 31.97 7.62 -3.88
N ALA A 270 32.44 6.64 -3.10
CA ALA A 270 32.59 6.76 -1.64
C ALA A 270 33.73 7.73 -1.26
N GLU A 271 34.83 7.75 -2.02
CA GLU A 271 35.90 8.75 -1.88
C GLU A 271 35.42 10.18 -2.18
N LEU A 272 34.40 10.33 -3.05
CA LEU A 272 33.70 11.59 -3.33
C LEU A 272 32.64 11.97 -2.28
N GLY A 273 32.48 11.20 -1.20
CA GLY A 273 31.60 11.51 -0.07
C GLY A 273 30.09 11.40 -0.34
N GLN A 274 29.68 10.73 -1.42
CA GLN A 274 28.26 10.59 -1.80
C GLN A 274 27.62 9.32 -1.20
N LYS A 275 26.38 9.41 -0.71
CA LYS A 275 25.66 8.27 -0.09
C LYS A 275 24.91 7.43 -1.13
N TRP A 276 25.10 6.12 -1.05
CA TRP A 276 24.49 5.11 -1.94
C TRP A 276 23.03 4.78 -1.59
N ARG A 277 22.20 4.50 -2.61
CA ARG A 277 20.87 3.87 -2.47
C ARG A 277 20.83 2.53 -3.20
N ALA A 278 20.50 1.46 -2.46
CA ALA A 278 20.38 0.09 -2.99
C ALA A 278 19.34 -0.06 -4.11
N ASP A 279 18.35 0.84 -4.17
CA ASP A 279 17.30 0.84 -5.19
C ASP A 279 17.85 1.11 -6.60
N LEU A 280 18.99 1.80 -6.72
CA LEU A 280 19.67 2.11 -7.99
C LEU A 280 20.35 0.87 -8.59
N ILE A 281 20.95 0.04 -7.73
CA ILE A 281 21.58 -1.23 -8.13
C ILE A 281 20.50 -2.18 -8.65
N CYS A 282 19.34 -2.25 -7.99
CA CYS A 282 18.24 -3.10 -8.46
C CYS A 282 17.66 -2.64 -9.81
N GLN A 283 17.63 -1.34 -10.10
CA GLN A 283 17.19 -0.82 -11.41
C GLN A 283 18.20 -1.12 -12.51
N ALA A 284 19.49 -0.91 -12.27
CA ALA A 284 20.56 -1.28 -13.19
C ALA A 284 20.58 -2.80 -13.46
N LEU A 285 20.38 -3.62 -12.42
CA LEU A 285 20.29 -5.08 -12.54
C LEU A 285 19.02 -5.55 -13.27
N SER A 286 17.90 -4.83 -13.18
CA SER A 286 16.64 -5.20 -13.85
C SER A 286 16.64 -4.97 -15.37
N LEU A 287 17.61 -4.21 -15.89
CA LEU A 287 17.77 -3.94 -17.33
C LEU A 287 18.68 -4.95 -18.05
N LEU A 288 19.27 -5.89 -17.32
CA LEU A 288 20.13 -6.96 -17.86
C LEU A 288 19.26 -8.21 -18.14
N HIS A 289 18.87 -8.41 -19.41
CA HIS A 289 18.27 -9.67 -19.86
C HIS A 289 19.39 -10.70 -20.14
N PRO A 290 19.24 -11.99 -19.78
CA PRO A 290 20.32 -12.98 -19.81
C PRO A 290 20.83 -13.43 -21.19
N ASP A 291 20.29 -12.90 -22.30
CA ASP A 291 20.44 -13.56 -23.60
C ASP A 291 21.72 -13.20 -24.36
N ASN A 292 22.55 -12.25 -23.90
CA ASN A 292 23.86 -12.01 -24.53
C ASN A 292 24.90 -11.35 -23.59
N PRO A 293 25.85 -12.12 -23.02
CA PRO A 293 26.84 -11.61 -22.06
C PRO A 293 27.97 -10.77 -22.70
N GLU A 294 27.99 -10.63 -24.03
CA GLU A 294 29.03 -9.90 -24.79
C GLU A 294 28.55 -8.54 -25.34
N ASP A 295 27.29 -8.15 -25.10
CA ASP A 295 26.74 -6.90 -25.64
C ASP A 295 27.10 -5.69 -24.76
N THR A 296 28.07 -4.89 -25.21
CA THR A 296 28.67 -3.75 -24.50
C THR A 296 27.68 -2.61 -24.23
N SER A 297 26.57 -2.55 -24.98
CA SER A 297 25.53 -1.54 -24.86
C SER A 297 24.94 -1.41 -23.44
N HIS A 298 24.84 -2.52 -22.71
CA HIS A 298 24.29 -2.55 -21.36
C HIS A 298 25.18 -1.86 -20.32
N TYR A 299 26.50 -1.89 -20.49
CA TYR A 299 27.45 -1.28 -19.56
C TYR A 299 27.42 0.25 -19.63
N THR A 300 27.23 0.81 -20.82
CA THR A 300 27.12 2.26 -21.05
C THR A 300 25.82 2.82 -20.45
N ALA A 301 24.71 2.10 -20.60
CA ALA A 301 23.43 2.47 -19.98
C ALA A 301 23.51 2.49 -18.44
N ILE A 302 24.19 1.49 -17.85
CA ILE A 302 24.41 1.42 -16.39
C ILE A 302 25.29 2.59 -15.93
N ASN A 303 26.38 2.89 -16.64
CA ASN A 303 27.28 3.98 -16.29
C ASN A 303 26.63 5.36 -16.41
N ASN A 304 25.81 5.61 -17.42
CA ASN A 304 25.08 6.86 -17.60
C ASN A 304 24.01 7.06 -16.50
N ILE A 305 23.27 6.01 -16.14
CA ILE A 305 22.30 6.05 -15.03
C ILE A 305 23.00 6.35 -13.69
N MET A 306 24.18 5.76 -13.47
CA MET A 306 24.96 6.00 -12.24
C MET A 306 25.56 7.41 -12.20
N ALA A 307 26.02 7.96 -13.33
CA ALA A 307 26.60 9.29 -13.44
C ALA A 307 25.56 10.42 -13.31
N GLU A 308 24.42 10.32 -14.00
CA GLU A 308 23.37 11.36 -13.99
C GLU A 308 22.70 11.47 -12.60
N HIS A 309 22.60 10.35 -11.87
CA HIS A 309 22.08 10.34 -10.50
C HIS A 309 23.09 10.81 -9.43
N ALA A 310 24.41 10.72 -9.70
CA ALA A 310 25.44 11.31 -8.85
C ALA A 310 25.43 12.84 -8.89
N GLU A 311 25.05 13.45 -10.02
CA GLU A 311 24.85 14.90 -10.12
C GLU A 311 23.63 15.41 -9.35
N ALA A 312 22.56 14.61 -9.26
CA ALA A 312 21.32 14.95 -8.56
C ALA A 312 21.47 15.03 -7.02
N ILE A 313 22.63 14.65 -6.46
CA ILE A 313 22.96 14.68 -5.02
C ILE A 313 23.73 15.97 -4.65
N LYS A 314 24.04 16.89 -5.58
CA LYS A 314 24.63 18.19 -5.23
C LYS A 314 23.67 18.98 -4.31
N PRO A 315 24.09 19.46 -3.13
CA PRO A 315 23.27 20.39 -2.34
C PRO A 315 23.02 21.66 -3.15
N LYS A 316 21.80 22.20 -3.07
CA LYS A 316 21.29 23.36 -3.85
C LYS A 316 22.08 24.68 -3.74
N SER A 317 23.25 24.71 -3.11
CA SER A 317 24.03 25.93 -2.87
C SER A 317 24.91 26.38 -4.05
N LYS A 318 25.03 25.62 -5.15
CA LYS A 318 25.89 25.99 -6.29
C LYS A 318 25.17 26.39 -7.60
N GLN A 319 23.85 26.42 -7.65
CA GLN A 319 23.09 26.83 -8.85
C GLN A 319 22.87 28.35 -9.00
N ARG A 320 23.61 29.22 -8.29
CA ARG A 320 23.39 30.69 -8.30
C ARG A 320 24.54 31.53 -8.84
N LEU A 321 25.52 30.94 -9.52
CA LEU A 321 26.69 31.70 -10.03
C LEU A 321 26.87 31.67 -11.54
N GLU A 322 25.95 31.07 -12.29
CA GLU A 322 25.98 31.10 -13.76
C GLU A 322 24.60 31.47 -14.30
N SER A 323 24.31 32.76 -14.24
CA SER A 323 23.26 33.45 -15.00
C SER A 323 23.61 34.92 -15.09
#